data_AF-A0A352B046-F1
#
_entry.id   AF-A0A352B046-F1
#
_cell.length_a   1.000
_cell.length_b   1.000
_cell.length_c   1.000
_cell.angle_alpha   90.00
_cell.angle_beta   90.00
_cell.angle_gamma   90.00
#
_symmetry.space_group_name_H-M   'P 1'
#
loop_
_entity.id
_entity.type
_entity.pdbx_description
1 polymer ?
#
loop_
_entity_poly.entity_id
_entity_poly.type
_entity_poly.pdbx_seq_one_letter_code
_entity_poly.pdbx_strand_id
1 'polypeptide(L)' 'ELSQAAEEIGYLGVLAGPLVRSSYRAGRLWAKSMISKGREIPEELKHLADKVEFAQASAVA' A
#
# COMPACT_ATOMS: atom_id res chain seq x y z
N GLU A 1 -1.59 1.47 14.38
CA GLU A 1 -2.13 0.30 15.09
C GLU A 1 -2.63 -0.78 14.12
N LEU A 2 -3.81 -0.66 13.49
CA LEU A 2 -4.34 -1.71 12.58
C LEU A 2 -3.41 -2.10 11.43
N SER A 3 -2.79 -1.12 10.77
CA SER A 3 -1.86 -1.39 9.67
C SER A 3 -0.64 -2.20 10.13
N GLN A 4 -0.13 -1.90 11.32
CA GLN A 4 1.06 -2.54 11.87
C GLN A 4 0.74 -3.96 12.34
N ALA A 5 -0.38 -4.16 13.04
CA ALA A 5 -0.84 -5.48 13.43
C ALA A 5 -1.06 -6.40 12.20
N ALA A 6 -1.60 -5.88 11.10
CA ALA A 6 -1.75 -6.65 9.88
C ALA A 6 -0.41 -6.95 9.18
N GLU A 7 0.57 -6.04 9.23
CA GLU A 7 1.93 -6.32 8.76
C GLU A 7 2.60 -7.42 9.62
N GLU A 8 2.41 -7.41 10.94
CA GLU A 8 2.90 -8.45 11.86
C GLU A 8 2.26 -9.82 11.60
N ILE A 9 0.98 -9.85 11.19
CA ILE A 9 0.29 -11.07 10.72
C ILE A 9 0.90 -11.61 9.41
N GLY A 10 1.61 -10.76 8.64
CA GLY A 10 2.27 -11.13 7.40
C GLY A 10 1.57 -10.67 6.12
N TYR A 11 0.62 -9.72 6.21
CA TYR A 11 0.06 -9.10 5.01
C TYR A 11 1.11 -8.27 4.26
N LEU A 12 1.24 -8.48 2.95
CA LEU A 12 2.28 -7.85 2.11
C LEU A 12 2.06 -6.36 1.87
N GLY A 13 0.82 -5.89 2.01
CA GLY A 13 0.46 -4.49 1.88
C GLY A 13 -0.86 -4.22 2.58
N VAL A 14 -0.88 -3.19 3.42
CA VAL A 14 -2.05 -2.82 4.22
C VAL A 14 -2.29 -1.31 4.09
N LEU A 15 -3.55 -0.93 3.94
CA LEU A 15 -4.02 0.44 4.11
C LEU A 15 -5.12 0.41 5.17
N ALA A 16 -4.97 1.22 6.22
CA ALA A 16 -5.96 1.39 7.25
C ALA A 16 -6.25 2.87 7.43
N GLY A 17 -7.53 3.22 7.48
CA GLY A 17 -7.99 4.59 7.69
C GLY A 17 -9.48 4.76 7.36
N PRO A 18 -10.14 5.77 7.91
CA PRO A 18 -11.59 6.00 7.79
C PRO A 18 -12.08 6.19 6.34
N LEU A 19 -11.20 6.71 5.47
CA LEU A 19 -11.52 6.96 4.06
C LEU A 19 -11.01 5.88 3.11
N VAL A 20 -10.35 4.83 3.61
CA VAL A 20 -9.89 3.73 2.77
C VAL A 20 -11.09 3.01 2.16
N ARG A 21 -10.98 2.65 0.88
CA ARG A 21 -11.94 1.87 0.11
C ARG A 21 -11.20 0.75 -0.61
N SER A 22 -11.93 -0.27 -1.06
CA SER A 22 -11.36 -1.48 -1.69
C SER A 22 -10.36 -1.17 -2.80
N SER A 23 -10.67 -0.24 -3.70
CA SER A 23 -9.79 0.12 -4.82
C SER A 23 -8.83 1.26 -4.52
N TYR A 24 -8.90 1.87 -3.33
CA TYR A 24 -8.10 3.05 -3.01
C TYR A 24 -6.62 2.67 -3.00
N ARG A 25 -5.86 3.26 -3.95
CA ARG A 25 -4.42 3.03 -4.11
C ARG A 25 -4.05 1.55 -4.30
N ALA A 26 -4.95 0.74 -4.87
CA ALA A 26 -4.71 -0.69 -5.11
C ALA A 26 -3.44 -0.95 -5.95
N GLY A 27 -3.16 -0.12 -6.96
CA GLY A 27 -1.92 -0.23 -7.75
C GLY A 27 -0.64 -0.07 -6.93
N ARG A 28 -0.65 0.80 -5.91
CA ARG A 28 0.48 0.99 -5.01
C ARG A 28 0.64 -0.17 -4.03
N LEU A 29 -0.47 -0.72 -3.53
CA LEU A 29 -0.47 -1.93 -2.69
C LEU A 29 0.08 -3.14 -3.46
N TRP A 30 -0.31 -3.28 -4.72
CA TRP A 30 0.26 -4.27 -5.62
C TRP A 30 1.76 -4.06 -5.79
N ALA A 31 2.23 -2.84 -6.10
CA ALA A 31 3.65 -2.54 -6.25
C ALA A 31 4.46 -2.85 -4.97
N LYS A 32 3.95 -2.47 -3.78
CA LYS A 32 4.55 -2.84 -2.48
C LYS A 32 4.67 -4.35 -2.31
N SER A 33 3.64 -5.10 -2.72
CA SER A 33 3.63 -6.57 -2.64
C SER A 33 4.64 -7.21 -3.59
N MET A 34 4.80 -6.66 -4.81
CA MET A 34 5.80 -7.10 -5.78
C MET A 34 7.21 -6.90 -5.24
N ILE A 35 7.51 -5.71 -4.73
CA ILE A 35 8.80 -5.37 -4.10
C ILE A 35 9.08 -6.28 -2.90
N SER A 36 8.09 -6.46 -2.01
CA SER A 36 8.22 -7.34 -0.84
C SER A 36 8.53 -8.80 -1.20
N LYS A 37 8.05 -9.26 -2.36
CA LYS A 37 8.32 -10.61 -2.90
C LYS A 37 9.56 -10.67 -3.80
N GLY A 38 10.31 -9.58 -3.96
CA GLY A 38 11.47 -9.51 -4.86
C GLY A 38 11.10 -9.72 -6.33
N ARG A 39 9.85 -9.46 -6.70
CA ARG A 39 9.37 -9.57 -8.09
C ARG A 39 9.61 -8.25 -8.81
N GLU A 40 10.03 -8.35 -10.06
CA GLU A 40 10.20 -7.20 -10.90
C GLU A 40 8.85 -6.58 -11.26
N ILE A 41 8.79 -5.24 -11.27
CA ILE A 41 7.64 -4.49 -11.72
C ILE A 41 7.87 -4.13 -13.19
N PRO A 42 6.97 -4.51 -14.11
CA PRO A 42 7.05 -4.13 -15.52
C PRO A 42 7.24 -2.62 -15.70
N GLU A 43 7.99 -2.22 -16.73
CA GLU A 43 8.35 -0.82 -17.00
C GLU A 43 7.12 0.09 -17.03
N GLU A 44 6.05 -0.33 -17.71
CA GLU A 44 4.80 0.41 -17.85
C GLU A 44 4.07 0.62 -16.51
N LEU A 45 4.40 -0.16 -15.48
CA LEU A 45 3.80 -0.11 -14.15
C LEU A 45 4.74 0.47 -13.08
N LYS A 46 5.98 0.84 -13.43
CA LYS A 46 6.95 1.39 -12.44
C LYS A 46 6.41 2.63 -11.73
N HIS A 47 5.60 3.44 -12.42
CA HIS A 47 4.92 4.61 -11.85
C HIS A 47 4.04 4.30 -10.63
N LEU A 48 3.60 3.05 -10.46
CA LEU A 48 2.84 2.60 -9.27
C LEU A 48 3.71 2.48 -8.02
N ALA A 49 5.03 2.34 -8.18
CA ALA A 49 5.99 2.26 -7.09
C ALA A 49 6.54 3.64 -6.67
N ASP A 50 6.28 4.71 -7.44
CA ASP A 50 6.86 6.03 -7.18
C ASP A 50 6.41 6.61 -5.84
N LYS A 51 7.39 6.99 -5.01
CA LYS A 51 7.18 7.55 -3.66
C LYS A 51 6.51 8.92 -3.73
N VAL A 52 5.18 8.94 -3.65
CA VAL A 52 4.46 10.10 -3.14
C VAL A 52 4.07 9.73 -1.72
N GLU A 53 4.70 10.40 -0.76
CA GLU A 53 4.57 10.17 0.68
C GLU A 53 3.14 9.80 1.08
N PHE A 54 3.00 8.66 1.76
CA PHE A 54 1.74 8.21 2.32
C PHE A 54 1.47 9.01 3.58
N ALA A 55 0.85 10.19 3.44
CA ALA A 55 -0.01 10.65 4.52
C ALA A 55 -1.14 9.61 4.63
N GLN A 56 -1.17 8.85 5.73
CA GLN A 56 -2.37 8.09 6.08
C GLN A 56 -3.54 9.06 5.97
N ALA A 57 -4.61 8.65 5.27
CA ALA A 57 -5.84 9.42 5.18
C ALA A 57 -6.49 9.39 6.57
N SER A 58 -5.94 10.19 7.48
CA SER A 58 -6.49 10.45 8.80
C SER A 58 -7.67 11.38 8.56
N ALA A 59 -8.89 10.89 8.81
CA ALA A 59 -9.96 11.81 9.11
C ALA A 59 -9.66 12.34 10.51
N VAL A 60 -9.04 13.52 10.58
CA VAL A 60 -9.12 14.35 11.77
C VAL A 60 -10.41 15.16 11.64
N ALA A 61 -11.48 14.60 12.23
CA ALA A 61 -12.68 15.21 12.81
C ALA A 61 -13.75 14.12 12.95
#